data_AF-A0A504LMJ2-F1
#
_entry.id   AF-A0A504LMJ2-F1
#
_cell.length_a   1.000
_cell.length_b   1.000
_cell.length_c   1.000
_cell.angle_alpha   90.00
_cell.angle_beta   90.00
_cell.angle_gamma   90.00
#
_symmetry.space_group_name_H-M   'P 1'
#
loop_
_entity.id
_entity.type
_entity.pdbx_description
1 polymer ?
#
loop_
_entity_poly.entity_id
_entity_poly.type
_entity_poly.pdbx_seq_one_letter_code
_entity_poly.pdbx_strand_id
1 'polypeptide(L)' 'MKSLPDTGLFKPAPSRTEAKTDMTTRVARQILDLEATARAAKTERLRAARLAQESSTAVAAPKKPARKRQTAKS' A
#
# COMPACT_ATOMS: atom_id res chain seq x y z
N MET A 1 14.94 31.40 -52.14
CA MET A 1 14.20 30.14 -51.90
C MET A 1 13.71 30.13 -50.45
N LYS A 2 12.40 30.14 -50.18
CA LYS A 2 11.88 29.94 -48.82
C LYS A 2 11.57 28.45 -48.65
N SER A 3 12.20 27.79 -47.69
CA SER A 3 11.87 26.41 -47.31
C SER A 3 10.61 26.39 -46.45
N LEU A 4 9.76 25.39 -46.65
CA LEU A 4 8.55 25.16 -45.85
C LEU A 4 8.93 24.65 -44.45
N PRO A 5 8.16 24.99 -43.40
CA PRO A 5 8.46 24.57 -42.05
C PRO A 5 8.17 23.07 -41.89
N ASP A 6 9.19 22.32 -41.45
CA ASP A 6 9.18 20.87 -41.20
C ASP A 6 8.32 20.53 -39.97
N THR A 7 7.05 20.91 -40.03
CA THR A 7 6.13 20.93 -38.89
C THR A 7 5.35 19.64 -38.80
N GLY A 8 6.02 18.49 -38.83
CA GLY A 8 5.44 17.22 -38.38
C GLY A 8 4.14 16.76 -39.06
N LEU A 9 3.78 17.32 -40.23
CA LEU A 9 2.55 17.01 -40.97
C LEU A 9 2.44 15.51 -41.33
N PHE A 10 3.56 14.77 -41.34
CA PHE A 10 3.64 13.37 -41.73
C PHE A 10 4.11 12.44 -40.59
N LYS A 11 3.82 12.77 -39.33
CA LYS A 11 4.01 11.74 -38.29
C LYS A 11 3.00 10.60 -38.55
N PRO A 12 3.46 9.35 -38.76
CA PRO A 12 2.54 8.24 -39.02
C PRO A 12 1.62 8.10 -37.80
N ALA A 13 0.31 8.15 -38.05
CA ALA A 13 -0.66 7.88 -37.00
C ALA A 13 -0.41 6.46 -36.49
N PRO A 14 -0.39 6.24 -35.16
CA PRO A 14 -0.21 4.91 -34.63
C PRO A 14 -1.28 3.99 -35.21
N SER A 15 -0.84 2.83 -35.70
CA SER A 15 -1.75 1.83 -36.23
C SER A 15 -2.79 1.45 -35.17
N ARG A 16 -3.97 1.01 -35.61
CA ARG A 16 -5.04 0.58 -34.70
C ARG A 16 -4.57 -0.49 -33.69
N THR A 17 -3.58 -1.30 -34.08
CA THR A 17 -2.95 -2.30 -33.23
C THR A 17 -2.09 -1.65 -32.14
N GLU A 18 -1.22 -0.70 -32.50
CA GLU A 18 -0.37 0.04 -31.55
C GLU A 18 -1.21 0.84 -30.54
N ALA A 19 -2.29 1.48 -31.00
CA ALA A 19 -3.22 2.20 -30.12
C ALA A 19 -3.89 1.28 -29.09
N LYS A 20 -4.30 0.07 -29.50
CA LYS A 20 -4.88 -0.93 -28.58
C LYS A 20 -3.84 -1.45 -27.58
N THR A 21 -2.61 -1.70 -28.00
CA THR A 21 -1.55 -2.17 -27.09
C THR A 21 -1.18 -1.11 -26.04
N ASP A 22 -1.18 0.18 -26.41
CA ASP A 22 -0.96 1.26 -25.47
C ASP A 22 -2.11 1.35 -24.46
N MET A 23 -3.36 1.24 -24.92
CA MET A 23 -4.54 1.17 -24.04
C MET A 23 -4.43 0.03 -23.03
N THR A 24 -4.15 -1.20 -23.48
CA THR A 24 -3.99 -2.37 -22.59
C THR A 24 -2.88 -2.15 -21.58
N THR A 25 -1.75 -1.58 -22.01
CA THR A 25 -0.61 -1.28 -21.14
C THR A 25 -0.98 -0.27 -20.06
N ARG A 26 -1.71 0.81 -20.43
CA ARG A 26 -2.20 1.81 -19.47
C ARG A 26 -3.15 1.20 -18.46
N VAL A 27 -4.10 0.38 -18.91
CA VAL A 27 -5.07 -0.30 -18.03
C VAL A 27 -4.35 -1.26 -17.08
N ALA A 28 -3.39 -2.04 -17.57
CA ALA A 28 -2.60 -2.95 -16.73
C ALA A 28 -1.86 -2.20 -15.62
N ARG A 29 -1.22 -1.07 -15.92
CA ARG A 29 -0.56 -0.24 -14.90
C ARG A 29 -1.56 0.30 -13.88
N GLN A 30 -2.71 0.81 -14.34
CA GLN A 30 -3.76 1.30 -13.44
C GLN A 30 -4.25 0.22 -12.47
N ILE A 31 -4.42 -1.02 -12.94
CA ILE A 31 -4.81 -2.14 -12.07
C ILE A 31 -3.75 -2.37 -10.99
N LEU A 32 -2.46 -2.43 -11.37
CA LEU A 32 -1.36 -2.65 -10.43
C LEU A 32 -1.28 -1.54 -9.38
N ASP A 33 -1.46 -0.28 -9.79
CA ASP A 33 -1.44 0.87 -8.89
C ASP A 33 -2.61 0.83 -7.89
N LEU A 34 -3.82 0.51 -8.35
CA LEU A 34 -4.99 0.35 -7.48
C LEU A 34 -4.80 -0.77 -6.46
N GLU A 35 -4.24 -1.91 -6.87
CA GLU A 35 -3.94 -3.01 -5.95
C GLU A 35 -2.85 -2.65 -4.94
N ALA A 36 -1.80 -1.95 -5.39
CA ALA A 36 -0.72 -1.50 -4.52
C ALA A 36 -1.24 -0.54 -3.44
N THR A 37 -2.07 0.43 -3.82
CA THR A 37 -2.68 1.38 -2.89
C THR A 37 -3.62 0.69 -1.89
N ALA A 38 -4.44 -0.27 -2.34
CA ALA A 38 -5.30 -1.06 -1.46
C ALA A 38 -4.50 -1.88 -0.44
N ARG A 39 -3.40 -2.52 -0.87
CA ARG A 39 -2.49 -3.28 0.01
C ARG A 39 -1.79 -2.37 1.02
N ALA A 40 -1.32 -1.19 0.60
CA ALA A 40 -0.70 -0.21 1.47
C ALA A 40 -1.68 0.28 2.55
N ALA A 41 -2.89 0.70 2.16
CA ALA A 41 -3.93 1.17 3.08
C ALA A 41 -4.33 0.09 4.09
N LYS A 42 -4.47 -1.18 3.67
CA LYS A 42 -4.73 -2.29 4.59
C LYS A 42 -3.60 -2.46 5.60
N THR A 43 -2.36 -2.42 5.14
CA THR A 43 -1.17 -2.61 5.98
C THR A 43 -1.05 -1.49 7.01
N GLU A 44 -1.29 -0.25 6.60
CA GLU A 44 -1.30 0.91 7.49
C GLU A 44 -2.39 0.78 8.57
N ARG A 45 -3.62 0.39 8.20
CA ARG A 45 -4.72 0.14 9.15
C ARG A 45 -4.34 -0.94 10.17
N LEU A 46 -3.76 -2.05 9.72
CA LEU A 46 -3.34 -3.13 10.61
C LEU A 46 -2.18 -2.72 11.53
N ARG A 47 -1.24 -1.93 11.01
CA ARG A 47 -0.13 -1.38 11.80
C ARG A 47 -0.65 -0.43 12.89
N ALA A 48 -1.58 0.45 12.55
CA ALA A 48 -2.22 1.35 13.52
C ALA A 48 -2.97 0.57 14.61
N ALA A 49 -3.75 -0.45 14.22
CA ALA A 49 -4.45 -1.31 15.17
C ALA A 49 -3.48 -2.05 16.11
N ARG A 50 -2.36 -2.57 15.58
CA ARG A 50 -1.33 -3.22 16.39
C ARG A 50 -0.71 -2.26 17.41
N LEU A 51 -0.35 -1.05 16.99
CA LEU A 51 0.24 -0.04 17.88
C LEU A 51 -0.73 0.38 19.01
N ALA A 52 -2.01 0.51 18.70
CA ALA A 52 -3.05 0.79 19.69
C ALA A 52 -3.18 -0.37 20.70
N GLN A 53 -3.14 -1.61 20.22
CA GLN A 53 -3.20 -2.80 21.08
C GLN A 53 -1.96 -2.90 21.98
N GLU A 54 -0.75 -2.68 21.46
CA GLU A 54 0.49 -2.66 22.23
C GLU A 54 0.49 -1.57 23.32
N SER A 55 -0.03 -0.39 22.99
CA SER A 55 -0.19 0.71 23.95
C SER A 55 -1.17 0.34 25.07
N SER A 56 -2.25 -0.38 24.75
CA SER A 56 -3.25 -0.82 25.73
C SER A 56 -2.77 -2.00 26.58
N THR A 57 -2.01 -2.94 26.02
CA THR A 57 -1.52 -4.12 26.74
C THR A 57 -0.34 -3.80 27.65
N ALA A 58 0.51 -2.82 27.29
CA ALA A 58 1.56 -2.31 28.16
C ALA A 58 1.03 -1.74 29.50
N VAL A 59 -0.20 -1.21 29.51
CA VAL A 59 -0.86 -0.68 30.72
C VAL A 59 -1.50 -1.79 31.56
N ALA A 60 -1.83 -2.94 30.95
CA ALA A 60 -2.61 -4.02 31.56
C ALA A 60 -1.78 -5.25 31.97
N ALA A 61 -0.50 -5.08 32.30
CA ALA A 61 0.29 -6.19 32.85
C ALA A 61 -0.39 -6.71 34.15
N PRO A 62 -0.81 -8.00 34.21
CA PRO A 62 -1.55 -8.51 35.35
C PRO A 62 -0.62 -8.60 36.55
N LYS A 63 -0.94 -7.87 37.62
CA LYS A 63 -0.29 -8.01 38.93
C LYS A 63 -0.52 -9.44 39.42
N LYS A 64 0.51 -10.29 39.37
CA LYS A 64 0.48 -11.64 39.96
C LYS A 64 0.08 -11.49 41.43
N PRO A 65 -0.99 -12.17 41.92
CA PRO A 65 -1.31 -12.10 43.34
C PRO A 65 -0.16 -12.74 44.13
N ALA A 66 0.47 -11.95 45.01
CA ALA A 66 1.54 -12.42 45.87
C ALA A 66 1.01 -13.54 46.77
N ARG A 67 1.50 -14.76 46.56
CA ARG A 67 1.12 -15.93 47.37
C ARG A 67 1.69 -15.73 48.78
N LYS A 68 0.81 -15.42 49.74
CA LYS A 68 1.16 -15.26 51.16
C LYS A 68 1.69 -16.61 51.67
N ARG A 69 3.01 -16.70 51.92
CA ARG A 69 3.61 -17.85 52.62
C ARG A 69 3.11 -17.83 54.06
N GLN A 70 2.15 -18.68 54.39
CA GLN A 70 1.88 -19.03 55.78
C GLN A 70 3.05 -19.87 56.29
N THR A 71 3.86 -19.27 57.14
CA THR A 71 4.84 -19.98 57.97
C THR A 71 4.07 -20.80 58.99
N ALA A 72 4.03 -22.12 58.82
CA ALA A 72 3.60 -23.02 59.88
C ALA A 72 4.74 -23.13 60.91
N LYS A 73 4.54 -22.50 62.07
CA LYS A 73 5.17 -22.84 63.34
C LYS A 73 4.13 -23.66 64.11
N SER A 74 4.40 -24.93 64.37
CA SER A 74 4.06 -25.69 65.59
C SER A 74 4.54 -27.12 65.44
#